data_AF-A0A2I2AAZ5-F1
#
_entry.id   AF-A0A2I2AAZ5-F1
#
_cell.length_a   1.000
_cell.length_b   1.000
_cell.length_c   1.000
_cell.angle_alpha   90.00
_cell.angle_beta   90.00
_cell.angle_gamma   90.00
#
_symmetry.space_group_name_H-M   'P 1'
#
loop_
_entity.id
_entity.type
_entity.pdbx_description
1 polymer ?
#
loop_
_entity_poly.entity_id
_entity_poly.type
_entity_poly.pdbx_seq_one_letter_code
_entity_poly.pdbx_strand_id
1 'polypeptide(L)'
;MQKDLIRNIKPFDNNYTVITTNAIDCLHDSIEILETKEGMLSDDGYTFNNLVNLMGLRQEWQDNEIDEVCQRYECSFNKDDSEVICKDGNVIYFIQCLTAVEAHVLAKKLRWDILNGYN
;
A
#
# COMPACT_ATOMS: atom_id res chain seq x y z
N MET A 1 21.89 -7.87 -3.49
CA MET A 1 21.69 -8.24 -2.07
C MET A 1 20.26 -7.83 -1.72
N GLN A 2 19.29 -8.63 -2.16
CA GLN A 2 17.84 -8.35 -2.10
C GLN A 2 17.05 -9.64 -1.76
N LYS A 3 17.77 -10.74 -1.47
CA LYS A 3 17.20 -12.09 -1.31
C LYS A 3 16.40 -12.28 -0.03
N ASP A 4 16.51 -11.36 0.93
CA ASP A 4 15.79 -11.45 2.21
C ASP A 4 14.44 -10.70 2.20
N LEU A 5 14.24 -9.76 1.28
CA LEU A 5 13.00 -8.98 1.20
C LEU A 5 11.94 -9.62 0.30
N ILE A 6 12.35 -10.28 -0.78
CA ILE A 6 11.42 -10.95 -1.70
C ILE A 6 11.27 -12.41 -1.27
N ARG A 7 10.06 -12.82 -0.92
CA ARG A 7 9.74 -14.21 -0.57
C ARG A 7 9.57 -15.06 -1.81
N ASN A 8 8.82 -14.57 -2.78
CA ASN A 8 8.44 -15.33 -3.97
C ASN A 8 7.98 -14.39 -5.11
N ILE A 9 8.17 -14.83 -6.35
CA ILE A 9 7.69 -14.15 -7.56
C ILE A 9 6.94 -15.19 -8.39
N LYS A 10 5.68 -14.90 -8.75
CA LYS A 10 4.83 -15.81 -9.54
C LYS A 10 4.10 -15.06 -10.65
N PRO A 11 3.97 -15.65 -11.85
CA PRO A 11 3.02 -15.17 -12.84
C PRO A 11 1.60 -15.20 -12.26
N PHE A 12 0.83 -14.13 -12.46
CA PHE A 12 -0.58 -14.05 -12.05
C PHE A 12 -1.49 -14.16 -13.27
N ASP A 13 -1.16 -13.45 -14.35
CA ASP A 13 -1.76 -13.63 -15.67
C ASP A 13 -0.76 -13.28 -16.81
N ASN A 14 -1.26 -13.10 -18.03
CA ASN A 14 -0.42 -12.81 -19.20
C ASN A 14 0.32 -11.47 -19.12
N ASN A 15 -0.05 -10.54 -18.25
CA ASN A 15 0.53 -9.20 -18.16
C ASN A 15 1.04 -8.82 -16.77
N TYR A 16 0.69 -9.58 -15.73
CA TYR A 16 1.06 -9.29 -14.35
C TYR A 16 1.88 -10.41 -13.70
N THR A 17 2.84 -9.97 -12.90
CA THR A 17 3.60 -10.79 -11.97
C THR A 17 3.27 -10.37 -10.55
N VAL A 18 2.99 -11.33 -9.67
CA VAL A 18 2.86 -11.10 -8.22
C VAL A 18 4.22 -11.28 -7.57
N ILE A 19 4.66 -10.25 -6.86
CA ILE A 19 5.84 -10.25 -6.00
C ILE A 19 5.35 -10.31 -4.55
N THR A 20 5.50 -11.47 -3.91
CA THR A 20 5.23 -11.63 -2.48
C THR A 20 6.50 -11.29 -1.70
N THR A 21 6.40 -10.39 -0.73
CA THR A 21 7.55 -9.94 0.07
C THR A 21 7.60 -10.61 1.44
N ASN A 22 8.70 -10.42 2.17
CA ASN A 22 8.80 -10.70 3.60
C ASN A 22 8.48 -9.46 4.46
N ALA A 23 8.20 -8.31 3.83
CA ALA A 23 7.67 -7.17 4.54
C ALA A 23 6.22 -7.45 4.92
N ILE A 24 5.83 -6.96 6.09
CA ILE A 24 4.51 -7.21 6.68
C ILE A 24 3.75 -5.89 6.73
N ASP A 25 2.51 -5.90 6.28
CA ASP A 25 1.61 -4.76 6.37
C ASP A 25 0.98 -4.63 7.77
N CYS A 26 0.21 -3.57 7.98
CA CYS A 26 -0.52 -3.35 9.22
C CYS A 26 -1.63 -4.38 9.54
N LEU A 27 -1.98 -5.26 8.60
CA LEU A 27 -2.94 -6.36 8.78
C LEU A 27 -2.24 -7.67 9.16
N HIS A 28 -0.92 -7.64 9.35
CA HIS A 28 -0.07 -8.79 9.65
C HIS A 28 0.08 -9.78 8.48
N ASP A 29 -0.23 -9.34 7.27
CA ASP A 29 -0.05 -10.11 6.05
C ASP A 29 1.23 -9.69 5.32
N SER A 30 1.68 -10.55 4.42
CA SER A 30 2.85 -10.24 3.60
C SER A 30 2.45 -9.32 2.47
N ILE A 31 3.19 -8.22 2.28
CA ILE A 31 2.88 -7.27 1.21
C ILE A 31 3.06 -7.99 -0.13
N GLU A 32 1.97 -8.04 -0.89
CA GLU A 32 1.93 -8.49 -2.29
C GLU A 32 1.91 -7.29 -3.22
N ILE A 33 2.71 -7.36 -4.28
CA ILE A 33 2.86 -6.29 -5.26
C ILE A 33 2.57 -6.87 -6.63
N LEU A 34 1.68 -6.23 -7.38
CA LEU A 34 1.47 -6.51 -8.79
C LEU A 34 2.47 -5.70 -9.61
N GLU A 35 3.24 -6.39 -10.45
CA GLU A 35 4.18 -5.80 -11.39
C GLU A 35 3.72 -6.05 -12.83
N THR A 36 3.58 -4.99 -13.63
CA THR A 36 3.32 -5.11 -15.07
C THR A 36 4.60 -5.39 -15.85
N LYS A 37 4.47 -5.84 -17.10
CA LYS A 37 5.63 -6.03 -18.00
C LYS A 37 6.46 -4.77 -18.23
N GLU A 38 5.83 -3.60 -18.10
CA GLU A 38 6.46 -2.29 -18.23
C GLU A 38 7.19 -1.86 -16.95
N GLY A 39 7.12 -2.66 -15.87
CA GLY A 39 7.78 -2.39 -14.59
C GLY A 39 6.97 -1.52 -13.64
N MET A 40 5.69 -1.28 -13.93
CA MET A 40 4.81 -0.56 -13.01
C MET A 40 4.41 -1.48 -11.85
N LEU A 41 4.58 -0.98 -10.63
CA LEU A 41 4.15 -1.64 -9.39
C LEU A 41 2.79 -1.10 -8.94
N SER A 42 1.93 -1.97 -8.43
CA SER A 42 0.62 -1.66 -7.84
C SER A 42 0.35 -2.53 -6.61
N ASP A 43 -0.41 -2.03 -5.65
CA ASP A 43 -0.98 -2.80 -4.54
C ASP A 43 -2.39 -3.35 -4.83
N ASP A 44 -2.92 -3.12 -6.05
CA ASP A 44 -4.27 -3.54 -6.49
C ASP A 44 -5.39 -3.00 -5.58
N GLY A 45 -5.13 -1.86 -4.92
CA GLY A 45 -6.02 -1.27 -3.92
C GLY A 45 -6.16 -2.09 -2.65
N TYR A 46 -5.32 -3.12 -2.43
CA TYR A 46 -5.35 -3.98 -1.26
C TYR A 46 -5.27 -3.17 0.03
N THR A 47 -4.35 -2.20 0.11
CA THR A 47 -4.15 -1.41 1.32
C THR A 47 -5.45 -0.71 1.69
N PHE A 48 -6.02 0.12 0.81
CA PHE A 48 -7.19 0.91 1.16
C PHE A 48 -8.48 0.10 1.31
N ASN A 49 -8.71 -0.89 0.44
CA ASN A 49 -9.90 -1.72 0.51
C ASN A 49 -9.96 -2.50 1.83
N ASN A 50 -8.84 -3.08 2.27
CA ASN A 50 -8.82 -3.83 3.53
C ASN A 50 -8.79 -2.92 4.75
N LEU A 51 -8.10 -1.80 4.68
CA LEU A 51 -8.14 -0.77 5.72
C LEU A 51 -9.59 -0.32 5.99
N VAL A 52 -10.37 -0.05 4.94
CA VAL A 52 -11.79 0.32 5.09
C VAL A 52 -12.64 -0.84 5.59
N ASN A 53 -12.55 -2.01 4.94
CA ASN A 53 -13.47 -3.12 5.19
C ASN A 53 -13.17 -3.90 6.49
N LEU A 54 -11.90 -4.14 6.80
CA LEU A 54 -11.48 -4.97 7.93
C LEU A 54 -11.24 -4.14 9.20
N MET A 55 -10.67 -2.94 9.06
CA MET A 55 -10.34 -2.08 10.21
C MET A 55 -11.39 -0.98 10.47
N GLY A 56 -12.47 -0.94 9.69
CA GLY A 56 -13.55 0.03 9.82
C GLY A 56 -13.06 1.47 9.65
N LEU A 57 -12.06 1.67 8.79
CA LEU A 57 -11.54 3.00 8.48
C LEU A 57 -12.48 3.73 7.54
N ARG A 58 -12.49 5.07 7.62
CA ARG A 58 -13.36 5.90 6.79
C ARG A 58 -12.68 6.22 5.46
N GLN A 59 -13.44 6.15 4.36
CA GLN A 59 -12.93 6.49 3.03
C GLN A 59 -12.47 7.96 2.95
N GLU A 60 -13.07 8.85 3.74
CA GLU A 60 -12.66 10.27 3.86
C GLU A 60 -11.22 10.48 4.35
N TRP A 61 -10.56 9.44 4.90
CA TRP A 61 -9.15 9.50 5.28
C TRP A 61 -8.20 9.32 4.08
N GLN A 62 -8.73 9.00 2.89
CA GLN A 62 -8.04 8.98 1.60
C GLN A 62 -8.00 10.39 0.97
N ASP A 63 -7.51 11.36 1.73
CA ASP A 63 -7.44 12.76 1.30
C ASP A 63 -6.13 13.08 0.56
N ASN A 64 -5.98 14.34 0.15
CA ASN A 64 -4.82 14.83 -0.61
C ASN A 64 -3.48 14.62 0.14
N GLU A 65 -3.49 14.37 1.45
CA GLU A 65 -2.26 14.08 2.18
C GLU A 65 -1.66 12.72 1.78
N ILE A 66 -2.48 11.78 1.31
CA ILE A 66 -1.99 10.50 0.75
C ILE A 66 -1.16 10.73 -0.50
N ASP A 67 -1.62 11.61 -1.40
CA ASP A 67 -0.89 11.97 -2.61
C ASP A 67 0.51 12.52 -2.25
N GLU A 68 0.60 13.36 -1.22
CA GLU A 68 1.88 13.90 -0.71
C GLU A 68 2.79 12.82 -0.11
N VAL A 69 2.21 11.84 0.61
CA VAL A 69 2.97 10.69 1.15
C VAL A 69 3.55 9.88 0.00
N CYS A 70 2.73 9.53 -0.99
CA CYS A 70 3.15 8.74 -2.14
C CYS A 70 4.27 9.40 -2.95
N GLN A 71 4.16 10.71 -3.19
CA GLN A 71 5.16 11.48 -3.94
C GLN A 71 6.56 11.45 -3.33
N ARG A 72 6.68 11.32 -1.99
CA ARG A 72 7.99 11.22 -1.31
C ARG A 72 8.76 9.96 -1.67
N TYR A 73 8.06 8.95 -2.19
CA TYR A 73 8.61 7.66 -2.58
C TYR A 73 8.49 7.42 -4.09
N GLU A 74 8.30 8.48 -4.89
CA GLU A 74 8.14 8.40 -6.34
C GLU A 74 6.93 7.53 -6.76
N CYS A 75 5.93 7.42 -5.88
CA CYS A 75 4.69 6.73 -6.10
C CYS A 75 3.55 7.75 -6.31
N SER A 76 2.41 7.26 -6.79
CA SER A 76 1.17 8.03 -6.91
C SER A 76 0.02 7.25 -6.32
N PHE A 77 -0.99 7.95 -5.81
CA PHE A 77 -2.25 7.34 -5.41
C PHE A 77 -3.28 7.54 -6.53
N ASN A 78 -3.87 6.44 -6.99
CA ASN A 78 -4.97 6.43 -7.94
C ASN A 78 -6.28 6.39 -7.15
N LYS A 79 -6.97 7.54 -7.08
CA LYS A 79 -8.21 7.70 -6.30
C LYS A 79 -9.38 6.90 -6.87
N ASP A 80 -9.39 6.66 -8.18
CA ASP A 80 -10.49 5.96 -8.83
C ASP A 80 -10.51 4.47 -8.43
N ASP A 81 -9.33 3.86 -8.36
CA ASP A 81 -9.16 2.45 -8.00
C ASP A 81 -8.70 2.23 -6.54
N SER A 82 -8.49 3.32 -5.79
CA SER A 82 -7.98 3.32 -4.41
C SER A 82 -6.66 2.55 -4.25
N GLU A 83 -5.78 2.62 -5.25
CA GLU A 83 -4.51 1.90 -5.30
C GLU A 83 -3.31 2.85 -5.26
N VAL A 84 -2.19 2.36 -4.73
CA VAL A 84 -0.89 3.02 -4.85
C VAL A 84 -0.15 2.41 -6.03
N ILE A 85 0.37 3.26 -6.91
CA ILE A 85 1.12 2.85 -8.11
C ILE A 85 2.51 3.48 -8.14
N CYS A 86 3.48 2.78 -8.73
CA CYS A 86 4.83 3.31 -8.97
C CYS A 86 5.35 2.86 -10.33
N LYS A 87 5.47 3.80 -11.28
CA LYS A 87 5.71 3.49 -12.70
C LYS A 87 7.14 3.03 -13.02
N ASP A 88 8.13 3.54 -12.29
CA ASP A 88 9.56 3.26 -12.49
C ASP A 88 10.18 2.63 -11.22
N GLY A 89 9.35 1.91 -10.47
CA GLY A 89 9.49 1.76 -9.04
C GLY A 89 10.48 0.70 -8.58
N ASN A 90 11.36 1.10 -7.66
CA ASN A 90 12.09 0.15 -6.83
C ASN A 90 11.14 -0.48 -5.81
N VAL A 91 11.04 -1.81 -5.78
CA VAL A 91 10.19 -2.56 -4.81
C VAL A 91 10.41 -2.11 -3.36
N ILE A 92 11.63 -1.72 -2.98
CA ILE A 92 11.91 -1.21 -1.64
C ILE A 92 11.17 0.11 -1.41
N TYR A 93 11.20 1.04 -2.38
CA TYR A 93 10.53 2.33 -2.26
C TYR A 93 9.02 2.16 -2.25
N PHE A 94 8.50 1.24 -3.06
CA PHE A 94 7.09 0.89 -3.07
C PHE A 94 6.62 0.36 -1.71
N ILE A 95 7.37 -0.57 -1.10
CA ILE A 95 7.08 -1.08 0.25
C ILE A 95 7.11 0.06 1.28
N GLN A 96 8.13 0.93 1.23
CA GLN A 96 8.20 2.07 2.15
C GLN A 96 7.03 3.04 1.96
N CYS A 97 6.58 3.24 0.73
CA CYS A 97 5.39 4.03 0.41
C CYS A 97 4.14 3.44 1.05
N LEU A 98 3.87 2.15 0.84
CA LEU A 98 2.71 1.45 1.42
C LEU A 98 2.74 1.52 2.95
N THR A 99 3.88 1.24 3.57
CA THR A 99 4.05 1.35 5.02
C THR A 99 3.76 2.77 5.52
N ALA A 100 4.21 3.80 4.80
CA ALA A 100 3.97 5.20 5.19
C ALA A 100 2.49 5.59 5.03
N VAL A 101 1.83 5.14 3.97
CA VAL A 101 0.39 5.32 3.74
C VAL A 101 -0.41 4.67 4.88
N GLU A 102 -0.13 3.40 5.19
CA GLU A 102 -0.78 2.68 6.29
C GLU A 102 -0.60 3.40 7.63
N ALA A 103 0.64 3.78 7.96
CA ALA A 103 0.93 4.49 9.20
C ALA A 103 0.16 5.82 9.29
N HIS A 104 0.04 6.55 8.19
CA HIS A 104 -0.70 7.82 8.13
C HIS A 104 -2.18 7.62 8.40
N VAL A 105 -2.81 6.65 7.72
CA VAL A 105 -4.24 6.36 7.88
C VAL A 105 -4.54 5.85 9.30
N LEU A 106 -3.69 4.97 9.84
CA LEU A 106 -3.83 4.46 11.20
C LEU A 106 -3.67 5.55 12.26
N ALA A 107 -2.72 6.48 12.07
CA ALA A 107 -2.55 7.61 12.96
C ALA A 107 -3.80 8.52 12.97
N LYS A 108 -4.44 8.72 11.81
CA LYS A 108 -5.73 9.44 11.72
C LYS A 108 -6.84 8.72 12.47
N LYS A 109 -6.96 7.40 12.30
CA LYS A 109 -7.93 6.59 13.06
C LYS A 109 -7.73 6.75 14.55
N LEU A 110 -6.51 6.52 15.03
CA LEU A 110 -6.18 6.60 16.46
C LEU A 110 -6.52 7.99 17.02
N ARG A 111 -6.18 9.05 16.29
CA ARG A 111 -6.54 10.41 16.68
C ARG A 111 -8.05 10.60 16.76
N TRP A 112 -8.81 10.07 15.80
CA TRP A 112 -10.27 10.14 15.81
C TRP A 112 -10.87 9.36 16.98
N ASP A 113 -10.40 8.13 17.24
CA ASP A 113 -10.87 7.29 18.35
C ASP A 113 -10.66 8.00 19.69
N ILE A 114 -9.47 8.58 19.91
CA ILE A 114 -9.14 9.38 21.10
C ILE A 114 -10.08 10.58 21.25
N LEU A 115 -10.30 11.33 20.17
CA LEU A 115 -11.15 12.53 20.20
C LEU A 115 -12.63 12.21 20.44
N ASN A 116 -13.07 10.98 20.13
CA ASN A 116 -14.46 10.55 20.27
C ASN A 116 -14.68 9.56 21.43
N GLY A 117 -13.64 9.27 22.22
CA GLY A 117 -13.75 8.42 23.42
C GLY A 117 -13.95 6.93 23.12
N TYR A 118 -13.56 6.46 21.93
CA TYR A 118 -13.49 5.03 21.62
C TYR A 118 -12.13 4.50 22.10
N ASN A 119 -12.14 3.48 22.97
CA ASN A 119 -10.97 2.72 23.43
C ASN A 119 -11.12 1.26 23.05
#